data_AF-A0A7S4MH59-F1
#
_entry.id   AF-A0A7S4MH59-F1
#
_cell.length_a   1.000
_cell.length_b   1.000
_cell.length_c   1.000
_cell.angle_alpha   90.00
_cell.angle_beta   90.00
_cell.angle_gamma   90.00
#
_symmetry.space_group_name_H-M   'P 1'
#
loop_
_entity.id
_entity.type
_entity.pdbx_description
1 polymer ?
#
loop_
_entity_poly.entity_id
_entity_poly.type
_entity_poly.pdbx_seq_one_letter_code
_entity_poly.pdbx_strand_id
1 'polypeptide(L)'
;MTTTSSDTEARQILLVDGTRVVIHLLQQLHAIGVEKVVVTLGHKASVLANAIEAQHFAGMAVHLVWCESTYCRGHASNLTAARSFFTNAEPILVLMSDHLYEQRLLETLACSQLIERDCDAVALVDDSPEILDWVRTDHCDAFCKNGHCQKIVKVLRGDDARLVRIGKRITAYDGLEAGAYLVRSTVFEILARLLQLTVYCTLADAMQQVADSGRLRYVSTGGMAWYSQLTVSSLQQPDFVSRAVRPNWREDAKRMLAT
;
A
#
# COMPACT_ATOMS: atom_id res chain seq x y z
N MET A 1 -2.28 -5.99 3.88
CA MET A 1 -2.54 -5.50 5.26
C MET A 1 -4.04 -5.34 5.50
N THR A 2 -4.59 -5.74 6.65
CA THR A 2 -5.99 -5.51 7.03
C THR A 2 -6.05 -4.42 8.10
N THR A 3 -6.83 -3.36 7.89
CA THR A 3 -7.11 -2.34 8.91
C THR A 3 -8.51 -2.54 9.48
N THR A 4 -8.59 -2.51 10.81
CA THR A 4 -9.78 -2.69 11.64
C THR A 4 -10.92 -1.72 11.31
N SER A 5 -12.03 -2.23 10.79
CA SER A 5 -13.35 -1.76 11.23
C SER A 5 -14.26 -2.96 11.44
N SER A 6 -14.98 -2.93 12.56
CA SER A 6 -15.95 -3.92 13.04
C SER A 6 -16.89 -4.44 11.94
N ASP A 7 -17.10 -5.77 11.95
CA ASP A 7 -18.14 -6.53 11.23
C ASP A 7 -18.19 -6.51 9.70
N THR A 8 -17.12 -6.08 9.03
CA THR A 8 -16.96 -6.38 7.60
C THR A 8 -15.91 -7.45 7.44
N GLU A 9 -16.21 -8.51 6.67
CA GLU A 9 -15.25 -9.53 6.26
C GLU A 9 -13.91 -8.89 5.88
N ALA A 10 -12.80 -9.56 6.24
CA ALA A 10 -11.46 -9.06 5.94
C ALA A 10 -11.40 -8.65 4.46
N ARG A 11 -11.23 -7.35 4.18
CA ARG A 11 -11.35 -6.75 2.83
C ARG A 11 -10.29 -7.24 1.83
N GLN A 12 -9.40 -8.13 2.24
CA GLN A 12 -8.53 -8.92 1.36
C GLN A 12 -9.24 -10.12 0.72
N ILE A 13 -10.48 -10.38 1.13
CA ILE A 13 -11.39 -11.38 0.57
C ILE A 13 -12.11 -10.81 -0.65
N LEU A 14 -11.90 -9.53 -1.01
CA LEU A 14 -12.46 -8.90 -2.21
C LEU A 14 -12.17 -9.78 -3.44
N LEU A 15 -13.24 -10.43 -3.88
CA LEU A 15 -13.36 -11.17 -5.12
C LEU A 15 -13.76 -10.20 -6.22
N VAL A 16 -13.03 -10.23 -7.32
CA VAL A 16 -13.45 -9.63 -8.57
C VAL A 16 -13.30 -10.71 -9.64
N ASP A 17 -14.37 -10.97 -10.38
CA ASP A 17 -14.48 -12.06 -11.36
C ASP A 17 -14.03 -13.45 -10.81
N GLY A 18 -14.28 -13.69 -9.52
CA GLY A 18 -13.96 -14.95 -8.85
C GLY A 18 -12.53 -15.06 -8.31
N THR A 19 -11.67 -14.09 -8.58
CA THR A 19 -10.28 -14.06 -8.10
C THR A 19 -10.09 -13.00 -7.02
N ARG A 20 -9.27 -13.30 -6.01
CA ARG A 20 -9.00 -12.35 -4.93
C ARG A 20 -7.96 -11.33 -5.37
N VAL A 21 -8.15 -10.07 -4.99
CA VAL A 21 -7.20 -8.96 -5.28
C VAL A 21 -5.75 -9.31 -4.93
N VAL A 22 -5.54 -9.94 -3.78
CA VAL A 22 -4.21 -10.41 -3.35
C VAL A 22 -3.57 -11.44 -4.28
N ILE A 23 -4.37 -12.25 -4.97
CA ILE A 23 -3.88 -13.26 -5.92
C ILE A 23 -3.40 -12.57 -7.20
N HIS A 24 -4.12 -11.54 -7.66
CA HIS A 24 -3.63 -10.69 -8.76
C HIS A 24 -2.31 -10.01 -8.40
N LEU A 25 -2.18 -9.48 -7.18
CA LEU A 25 -0.90 -8.92 -6.73
C LEU A 25 0.22 -9.97 -6.72
N LEU A 26 -0.05 -11.20 -6.27
CA LEU A 26 0.94 -12.29 -6.31
C LEU A 26 1.33 -12.66 -7.74
N GLN A 27 0.38 -12.70 -8.68
CA GLN A 27 0.65 -12.93 -10.11
C GLN A 27 1.52 -11.83 -10.70
N GLN A 28 1.26 -10.56 -10.36
CA GLN A 28 2.07 -9.43 -10.80
C GLN A 28 3.48 -9.49 -10.22
N LEU A 29 3.61 -9.78 -8.92
CA LEU A 29 4.92 -9.94 -8.27
C LEU A 29 5.72 -11.09 -8.91
N HIS A 30 5.05 -12.20 -9.23
CA HIS A 30 5.65 -13.32 -9.94
C HIS A 30 6.12 -12.91 -11.35
N ALA A 31 5.29 -12.18 -12.10
CA ALA A 31 5.59 -11.73 -13.45
C ALA A 31 6.80 -10.78 -13.51
N ILE A 32 7.01 -9.96 -12.48
CA ILE A 32 8.18 -9.06 -12.38
C ILE A 32 9.42 -9.75 -11.77
N GLY A 33 9.34 -11.06 -11.49
CA GLY A 33 10.48 -11.87 -11.04
C GLY A 33 10.74 -11.86 -9.54
N VAL A 34 9.76 -11.52 -8.70
CA VAL A 34 9.91 -11.64 -7.24
C VAL A 34 9.95 -13.12 -6.84
N GLU A 35 11.02 -13.52 -6.16
CA GLU A 35 11.24 -14.91 -5.74
C GLU A 35 10.68 -15.23 -4.34
N LYS A 36 10.41 -14.20 -3.54
CA LYS A 36 9.94 -14.36 -2.16
C LYS A 36 8.92 -13.30 -1.79
N VAL A 37 7.74 -13.76 -1.36
CA VAL A 37 6.66 -12.90 -0.85
C VAL A 37 6.27 -13.34 0.55
N VAL A 38 6.04 -12.37 1.44
CA VAL A 38 5.52 -12.61 2.79
C VAL A 38 4.18 -11.91 2.92
N VAL A 39 3.13 -12.69 3.12
CA VAL A 39 1.76 -12.19 3.31
C VAL A 39 1.41 -12.24 4.78
N THR A 40 1.18 -11.07 5.37
CA THR A 40 0.77 -10.94 6.76
C THR A 40 -0.76 -11.08 6.87
N LEU A 41 -1.20 -12.03 7.68
CA LEU A 41 -2.60 -12.39 7.86
C LEU A 41 -3.18 -11.86 9.17
N GLY A 42 -4.43 -11.40 9.08
CA GLY A 42 -5.22 -10.90 10.18
C GLY A 42 -6.03 -11.98 10.92
N HIS A 43 -6.75 -11.59 11.98
CA HIS A 43 -7.69 -12.48 12.66
C HIS A 43 -8.79 -12.94 11.68
N LYS A 44 -9.12 -14.25 11.69
CA LYS A 44 -10.12 -14.88 10.78
C LYS A 44 -9.76 -14.85 9.28
N ALA A 45 -8.48 -14.78 8.93
CA ALA A 45 -8.03 -14.81 7.53
C ALA A 45 -7.82 -16.22 6.94
N SER A 46 -8.44 -17.27 7.48
CA SER A 46 -8.22 -18.66 7.03
C SER A 46 -8.69 -18.89 5.59
N VAL A 47 -9.81 -18.28 5.19
CA VAL A 47 -10.30 -18.31 3.81
C VAL A 47 -9.30 -17.71 2.83
N LEU A 48 -8.58 -16.66 3.25
CA LEU A 48 -7.55 -16.03 2.45
C LEU A 48 -6.29 -16.90 2.38
N ALA A 49 -5.84 -17.46 3.51
CA ALA A 49 -4.71 -18.38 3.56
C ALA A 49 -4.91 -19.55 2.59
N ASN A 50 -6.05 -20.25 2.69
CA ASN A 50 -6.37 -21.38 1.83
C ASN A 50 -6.40 -20.99 0.34
N ALA A 51 -6.90 -19.79 0.02
CA ALA A 51 -6.94 -19.31 -1.37
C ALA A 51 -5.55 -19.03 -1.94
N ILE A 52 -4.62 -18.54 -1.11
CA ILE A 52 -3.22 -18.31 -1.50
C ILE A 52 -2.48 -19.65 -1.62
N GLU A 53 -2.65 -20.56 -0.66
CA GLU A 53 -2.02 -21.89 -0.65
C GLU A 53 -2.48 -22.78 -1.81
N ALA A 54 -3.69 -22.55 -2.34
CA ALA A 54 -4.19 -23.23 -3.53
C ALA A 54 -3.52 -22.77 -4.84
N GLN A 55 -2.71 -21.70 -4.81
CA GLN A 55 -1.96 -21.24 -5.98
C GLN A 55 -0.58 -21.89 -6.05
N HIS A 56 -0.05 -21.99 -7.26
CA HIS A 56 1.32 -22.42 -7.51
C HIS A 56 2.06 -21.39 -8.36
N PHE A 57 3.13 -20.81 -7.81
CA PHE A 57 3.98 -19.83 -8.49
C PHE A 57 5.38 -20.41 -8.67
N ALA A 58 5.70 -20.91 -9.87
CA ALA A 58 7.00 -21.51 -10.15
C ALA A 58 8.12 -20.49 -9.93
N GLY A 59 9.09 -20.79 -9.05
CA GLY A 59 10.21 -19.90 -8.74
C GLY A 59 9.90 -18.79 -7.71
N MET A 60 8.68 -18.73 -7.15
CA MET A 60 8.33 -17.78 -6.10
C MET A 60 7.81 -18.49 -4.85
N ALA A 61 8.47 -18.28 -3.72
CA ALA A 61 8.04 -18.75 -2.41
C ALA A 61 7.07 -17.75 -1.76
N VAL A 62 5.87 -18.19 -1.41
CA VAL A 62 4.88 -17.39 -0.68
C VAL A 62 4.78 -17.88 0.76
N HIS A 63 5.14 -17.02 1.71
CA HIS A 63 5.07 -17.30 3.14
C HIS A 63 3.88 -16.59 3.79
N LEU A 64 3.13 -17.31 4.61
CA LEU A 64 2.01 -16.76 5.37
C LEU A 64 2.42 -16.52 6.82
N VAL A 65 2.20 -15.31 7.34
CA VAL A 65 2.55 -14.93 8.71
C VAL A 65 1.34 -14.39 9.44
N TRP A 66 0.92 -15.06 10.50
CA TRP A 66 -0.20 -14.61 11.33
C TRP A 66 0.25 -13.54 12.32
N CYS A 67 -0.41 -12.39 12.29
CA CYS A 67 -0.12 -11.32 13.26
C CYS A 67 -0.86 -11.58 14.57
N GLU A 68 -0.19 -12.13 15.58
CA GLU A 68 -0.84 -12.39 16.88
C GLU A 68 -1.25 -11.10 17.60
N SER A 69 -2.50 -11.08 18.10
CA SER A 69 -3.19 -10.17 19.06
C SER A 69 -2.89 -8.65 19.10
N THR A 70 -2.07 -8.12 18.20
CA THR A 70 -1.59 -6.73 18.17
C THR A 70 -2.16 -5.93 17.00
N TYR A 71 -3.33 -6.35 16.48
CA TYR A 71 -4.06 -5.67 15.40
C TYR A 71 -4.34 -4.19 15.66
N CYS A 72 -4.34 -3.79 16.94
CA CYS A 72 -4.50 -2.40 17.37
C CYS A 72 -3.29 -1.50 17.07
N ARG A 73 -2.17 -2.05 16.55
CA ARG A 73 -0.92 -1.29 16.33
C ARG A 73 -0.72 -0.76 14.91
N GLY A 74 -1.72 -0.84 14.06
CA GLY A 74 -1.66 -0.32 12.69
C GLY A 74 -0.82 -1.21 11.76
N HIS A 75 -0.03 -0.59 10.89
CA HIS A 75 0.80 -1.31 9.92
C HIS A 75 2.06 -1.92 10.55
N ALA A 76 2.50 -1.36 11.68
CA ALA A 76 3.72 -1.77 12.35
C ALA A 76 3.70 -3.22 12.86
N SER A 77 2.55 -3.72 13.33
CA SER A 77 2.41 -5.13 13.76
C SER A 77 2.65 -6.09 12.61
N ASN A 78 2.09 -5.80 11.43
CA ASN A 78 2.25 -6.63 10.24
C ASN A 78 3.72 -6.72 9.80
N LEU A 79 4.41 -5.58 9.64
CA LEU A 79 5.82 -5.59 9.25
C LEU A 79 6.69 -6.25 10.32
N THR A 80 6.42 -6.01 11.60
CA THR A 80 7.19 -6.61 12.70
C THR A 80 7.05 -8.13 12.69
N ALA A 81 5.85 -8.67 12.44
CA ALA A 81 5.63 -10.11 12.34
C ALA A 81 6.42 -10.74 11.18
N ALA A 82 6.57 -10.02 10.07
CA ALA A 82 7.31 -10.47 8.89
C ALA A 82 8.84 -10.32 9.00
N ARG A 83 9.36 -9.61 10.02
CA ARG A 83 10.77 -9.20 10.12
C ARG A 83 11.77 -10.35 9.94
N SER A 84 11.51 -11.51 10.53
CA SER A 84 12.43 -12.66 10.48
C SER A 84 12.62 -13.24 9.07
N PHE A 85 11.74 -12.90 8.12
CA PHE A 85 11.88 -13.30 6.73
C PHE A 85 12.79 -12.35 5.92
N PHE A 86 13.15 -11.19 6.45
CA PHE A 86 13.93 -10.17 5.74
C PHE A 86 15.24 -9.91 6.48
N THR A 87 16.10 -10.93 6.54
CA THR A 87 17.42 -10.88 7.22
C THR A 87 18.55 -10.35 6.33
N ASN A 88 18.34 -10.33 5.02
CA ASN A 88 19.33 -9.86 4.06
C ASN A 88 19.32 -8.32 3.99
N ALA A 89 20.38 -7.74 3.42
CA ALA A 89 20.45 -6.30 3.16
C ALA A 89 19.68 -5.86 1.90
N GLU A 90 18.93 -6.79 1.29
CA GLU A 90 18.14 -6.55 0.08
C GLU A 90 16.99 -5.56 0.34
N PRO A 91 16.68 -4.68 -0.62
CA PRO A 91 15.48 -3.87 -0.58
C PRO A 91 14.21 -4.73 -0.48
N ILE A 92 13.24 -4.25 0.28
CA ILE A 92 11.96 -4.90 0.53
C ILE A 92 10.87 -4.10 -0.18
N LEU A 93 10.16 -4.76 -1.10
CA LEU A 93 8.94 -4.20 -1.67
C LEU A 93 7.77 -4.40 -0.70
N VAL A 94 7.14 -3.31 -0.26
CA VAL A 94 6.02 -3.31 0.67
C VAL A 94 4.79 -2.77 -0.05
N LEU A 95 3.76 -3.60 -0.17
CA LEU A 95 2.52 -3.27 -0.88
C LEU A 95 1.30 -3.35 0.05
N MET A 96 0.36 -2.44 -0.17
CA MET A 96 -0.98 -2.54 0.38
C MET A 96 -1.76 -3.59 -0.42
N SER A 97 -2.08 -4.72 0.23
CA SER A 97 -2.71 -5.89 -0.41
C SER A 97 -4.16 -5.69 -0.88
N ASP A 98 -4.71 -4.49 -0.73
CA ASP A 98 -6.06 -4.10 -1.13
C ASP A 98 -6.04 -2.98 -2.19
N HIS A 99 -4.87 -2.81 -2.83
CA HIS A 99 -4.66 -1.91 -3.95
C HIS A 99 -4.45 -2.71 -5.24
N LEU A 100 -4.73 -2.09 -6.37
CA LEU A 100 -4.38 -2.57 -7.70
C LEU A 100 -3.34 -1.65 -8.30
N TYR A 101 -2.43 -2.24 -9.08
CA TYR A 101 -1.35 -1.54 -9.75
C TYR A 101 -1.27 -1.99 -11.20
N GLU A 102 -1.00 -1.07 -12.10
CA GLU A 102 -0.46 -1.45 -13.40
C GLU A 102 0.91 -2.10 -13.18
N GLN A 103 1.18 -3.26 -13.79
CA GLN A 103 2.38 -4.06 -13.52
C GLN A 103 3.68 -3.24 -13.64
N ARG A 104 3.75 -2.37 -14.65
CA ARG A 104 4.90 -1.50 -14.92
C ARG A 104 5.23 -0.53 -13.76
N LEU A 105 4.25 -0.16 -12.93
CA LEU A 105 4.49 0.62 -11.72
C LEU A 105 5.31 -0.16 -10.70
N LEU A 106 4.98 -1.44 -10.52
CA LEU A 106 5.70 -2.32 -9.61
C LEU A 106 7.11 -2.61 -10.13
N GLU A 107 7.28 -2.81 -11.44
CA GLU A 107 8.60 -2.93 -12.08
C GLU A 107 9.45 -1.68 -11.84
N THR A 108 8.88 -0.50 -12.09
CA THR A 108 9.57 0.79 -11.91
C THR A 108 10.00 0.98 -10.46
N LEU A 109 9.11 0.68 -9.52
CA LEU A 109 9.41 0.78 -8.09
C LEU A 109 10.46 -0.24 -7.67
N ALA A 110 10.39 -1.49 -8.14
CA ALA A 110 11.34 -2.55 -7.80
C ALA A 110 12.74 -2.28 -8.39
N CYS A 111 12.82 -1.69 -9.58
CA CYS A 111 14.08 -1.26 -10.22
C CYS A 111 14.60 0.07 -9.66
N SER A 112 13.88 0.74 -8.78
CA SER A 112 14.34 1.99 -8.17
C SER A 112 15.57 1.71 -7.32
N GLN A 113 16.68 2.38 -7.64
CA GLN A 113 17.92 2.18 -6.90
C GLN A 113 17.83 2.88 -5.53
N LEU A 114 17.95 2.10 -4.47
CA LEU A 114 18.34 2.64 -3.16
C LEU A 114 19.86 2.92 -3.24
N ILE A 115 20.26 3.99 -3.93
CA ILE A 115 21.66 4.42 -4.06
C ILE A 115 22.27 4.52 -2.65
N GLU A 116 23.48 3.98 -2.46
CA GLU A 116 24.04 3.78 -1.12
C GLU A 116 24.21 5.10 -0.34
N ARG A 117 23.75 5.06 0.92
CA ARG A 117 23.80 6.07 2.01
C ARG A 117 22.80 7.24 2.00
N ASP A 118 22.24 7.62 0.85
CA ASP A 118 21.33 8.79 0.78
C ASP A 118 19.85 8.45 0.60
N CYS A 119 19.51 7.16 0.52
CA CYS A 119 18.14 6.69 0.36
C CYS A 119 17.87 5.42 1.18
N ASP A 120 16.91 5.52 2.10
CA ASP A 120 16.43 4.40 2.92
C ASP A 120 15.09 3.86 2.42
N ALA A 121 14.32 4.68 1.70
CA ALA A 121 13.04 4.28 1.14
C ALA A 121 12.66 5.11 -0.11
N VAL A 122 11.88 4.50 -0.99
CA VAL A 122 11.23 5.11 -2.15
C VAL A 122 9.73 4.84 -2.05
N ALA A 123 8.90 5.89 -2.07
CA ALA A 123 7.45 5.77 -2.12
C ALA A 123 6.92 5.90 -3.56
N LEU A 124 5.89 5.14 -3.91
CA LEU A 124 5.11 5.40 -5.13
C LEU A 124 4.13 6.55 -4.89
N VAL A 125 4.19 7.58 -5.73
CA VAL A 125 3.42 8.82 -5.56
C VAL A 125 2.63 9.14 -6.81
N ASP A 126 1.35 9.42 -6.66
CA ASP A 126 0.54 10.02 -7.72
C ASP A 126 0.47 11.53 -7.50
N ASP A 127 1.11 12.27 -8.40
CA ASP A 127 1.16 13.73 -8.45
C ASP A 127 0.44 14.28 -9.68
N SER A 128 -0.42 13.47 -10.30
CA SER A 128 -1.21 13.90 -11.45
C SER A 128 -2.19 15.03 -11.09
N PRO A 129 -2.45 15.97 -12.01
CA PRO A 129 -3.50 16.97 -11.78
C PRO A 129 -4.87 16.34 -11.52
N GLU A 130 -5.15 15.17 -12.12
CA GLU A 130 -6.41 14.45 -11.95
C GLU A 130 -6.60 13.97 -10.50
N ILE A 131 -5.60 13.30 -9.90
CA ILE A 131 -5.73 12.80 -8.52
C ILE A 131 -5.82 13.95 -7.51
N LEU A 132 -5.07 15.03 -7.77
CA LEU A 132 -5.04 16.22 -6.94
C LEU A 132 -6.34 17.03 -7.02
N ASP A 133 -7.01 17.02 -8.16
CA ASP A 133 -8.36 17.55 -8.30
C ASP A 133 -9.36 16.67 -7.52
N TRP A 134 -9.40 15.38 -7.82
CA TRP A 134 -10.30 14.41 -7.18
C TRP A 134 -10.24 14.46 -5.65
N VAL A 135 -9.03 14.55 -5.09
CA VAL A 135 -8.85 14.55 -3.65
C VAL A 135 -9.40 15.82 -2.99
N ARG A 136 -9.33 16.96 -3.69
CA ARG A 136 -9.79 18.26 -3.22
C ARG A 136 -11.29 18.47 -3.42
N THR A 137 -11.88 17.78 -4.38
CA THR A 137 -13.30 17.88 -4.74
C THR A 137 -14.05 16.61 -4.29
N ASP A 138 -14.17 15.62 -5.17
CA ASP A 138 -14.99 14.42 -5.06
C ASP A 138 -14.80 13.66 -3.74
N HIS A 139 -13.54 13.40 -3.37
CA HIS A 139 -13.21 12.66 -2.15
C HIS A 139 -13.45 13.51 -0.90
N CYS A 140 -13.07 14.78 -0.92
CA CYS A 140 -13.29 15.68 0.20
C CYS A 140 -14.79 15.86 0.47
N ASP A 141 -15.61 16.10 -0.56
CA ASP A 141 -17.05 16.24 -0.41
C ASP A 141 -17.69 14.98 0.21
N ALA A 142 -17.21 13.79 -0.18
CA ALA A 142 -17.74 12.53 0.34
C ALA A 142 -17.31 12.21 1.78
N PHE A 143 -16.08 12.60 2.19
CA PHE A 143 -15.47 12.09 3.42
C PHE A 143 -14.96 13.14 4.41
N CYS A 144 -14.76 14.40 4.01
CA CYS A 144 -14.28 15.48 4.89
C CYS A 144 -15.43 16.19 5.60
N LYS A 145 -16.04 15.54 6.60
CA LYS A 145 -17.04 16.19 7.47
C LYS A 145 -16.38 17.01 8.60
N ASN A 146 -15.70 18.12 8.26
CA ASN A 146 -15.07 19.10 9.19
C ASN A 146 -13.58 18.92 9.55
N GLY A 147 -12.77 18.36 8.66
CA GLY A 147 -11.31 18.35 8.85
C GLY A 147 -10.65 17.32 7.97
N HIS A 148 -9.79 17.79 7.05
CA HIS A 148 -9.03 17.02 6.06
C HIS A 148 -8.96 15.50 6.34
N CYS A 149 -9.54 14.72 5.42
CA CYS A 149 -9.73 13.29 5.53
C CYS A 149 -8.47 12.54 5.99
N GLN A 150 -8.63 11.72 7.03
CA GLN A 150 -7.57 10.92 7.64
C GLN A 150 -7.38 9.54 6.97
N LYS A 151 -8.03 9.30 5.84
CA LYS A 151 -7.99 7.99 5.16
C LYS A 151 -6.86 7.89 4.15
N ILE A 152 -6.55 9.00 3.47
CA ILE A 152 -5.52 9.08 2.43
C ILE A 152 -4.19 9.53 3.01
N VAL A 153 -3.09 9.01 2.48
CA VAL A 153 -1.74 9.48 2.80
C VAL A 153 -1.34 10.50 1.73
N LYS A 154 -1.02 11.70 2.17
CA LYS A 154 -0.59 12.80 1.32
C LYS A 154 0.92 12.95 1.41
N VAL A 155 1.53 13.56 0.40
CA VAL A 155 2.95 13.87 0.40
C VAL A 155 3.20 15.31 0.01
N LEU A 156 4.31 15.86 0.50
CA LEU A 156 4.91 17.10 0.00
C LEU A 156 6.29 16.76 -0.56
N ARG A 157 6.46 17.01 -1.86
CA ARG A 157 7.74 16.83 -2.56
C ARG A 157 8.71 17.95 -2.19
N GLY A 158 9.99 17.63 -2.19
CA GLY A 158 11.10 18.58 -2.14
C GLY A 158 12.00 18.40 -3.36
N ASP A 159 13.20 18.95 -3.27
CA ASP A 159 14.20 18.87 -4.35
C ASP A 159 14.73 17.44 -4.54
N ASP A 160 15.32 17.16 -5.70
CA ASP A 160 15.99 15.89 -6.03
C ASP A 160 15.13 14.63 -5.82
N ALA A 161 13.84 14.72 -6.14
CA ALA A 161 12.86 13.65 -5.96
C ALA A 161 12.75 13.15 -4.50
N ARG A 162 13.00 14.02 -3.52
CA ARG A 162 12.80 13.72 -2.09
C ARG A 162 11.37 14.05 -1.67
N LEU A 163 10.90 13.36 -0.64
CA LEU A 163 9.70 13.75 0.10
C LEU A 163 10.12 14.42 1.40
N VAL A 164 9.58 15.61 1.66
CA VAL A 164 9.82 16.38 2.89
C VAL A 164 8.72 16.17 3.93
N ARG A 165 7.53 15.76 3.49
CA ARG A 165 6.41 15.36 4.36
C ARG A 165 5.65 14.20 3.74
N ILE A 166 5.18 13.30 4.59
CA ILE A 166 4.28 12.20 4.25
C ILE A 166 3.36 11.90 5.44
N GLY A 167 2.06 11.76 5.18
CA GLY A 167 1.10 11.48 6.24
C GLY A 167 -0.33 11.86 5.93
N LYS A 168 -1.23 11.45 6.82
CA LYS A 168 -2.68 11.67 6.71
C LYS A 168 -3.09 13.10 7.10
N ARG A 169 -2.34 13.71 8.03
CA ARG A 169 -2.61 15.03 8.63
C ARG A 169 -1.80 16.15 7.99
N ILE A 170 -1.75 16.18 6.66
CA ILE A 170 -1.04 17.21 5.90
C ILE A 170 -2.05 18.14 5.21
N THR A 171 -1.82 19.45 5.35
CA THR A 171 -2.62 20.52 4.73
C THR A 171 -2.04 20.99 3.40
N ALA A 172 -0.72 21.20 3.34
CA ALA A 172 0.02 21.52 2.12
C ALA A 172 0.64 20.25 1.53
N TYR A 173 0.09 19.79 0.41
CA TYR A 173 0.51 18.58 -0.29
C TYR A 173 0.40 18.77 -1.80
N ASP A 174 1.25 18.06 -2.52
CA ASP A 174 1.33 18.10 -3.98
C ASP A 174 1.41 16.70 -4.61
N GLY A 175 1.12 15.66 -3.82
CA GLY A 175 0.87 14.31 -4.31
C GLY A 175 0.18 13.44 -3.26
N LEU A 176 -0.26 12.26 -3.68
CA LEU A 176 -0.77 11.20 -2.82
C LEU A 176 0.15 9.99 -2.88
N GLU A 177 0.28 9.29 -1.75
CA GLU A 177 0.98 8.01 -1.72
C GLU A 177 0.07 6.88 -2.21
N ALA A 178 0.61 6.01 -3.06
CA ALA A 178 -0.15 5.04 -3.86
C ALA A 178 -0.23 3.62 -3.27
N GLY A 179 0.10 3.42 -2.01
CA GLY A 179 0.07 2.14 -1.30
C GLY A 179 1.31 1.25 -1.49
N ALA A 180 2.39 1.74 -2.11
CA ALA A 180 3.55 0.93 -2.47
C ALA A 180 4.88 1.63 -2.14
N TYR A 181 5.81 0.87 -1.58
CA TYR A 181 7.12 1.36 -1.15
C TYR A 181 8.22 0.35 -1.45
N LEU A 182 9.41 0.84 -1.79
CA LEU A 182 10.66 0.07 -1.73
C LEU A 182 11.45 0.57 -0.51
N VAL A 183 11.78 -0.30 0.45
CA VAL A 183 12.40 0.11 1.72
C VAL A 183 13.60 -0.75 2.09
N ARG A 184 14.55 -0.19 2.83
CA ARG A 184 15.58 -0.99 3.52
C ARG A 184 15.00 -1.67 4.76
N SER A 185 15.68 -2.72 5.22
CA SER A 185 15.34 -3.42 6.47
C SER A 185 15.43 -2.53 7.72
N THR A 186 16.08 -1.36 7.65
CA THR A 186 16.07 -0.33 8.70
C THR A 186 14.65 0.14 9.06
N VAL A 187 13.66 -0.04 8.17
CA VAL A 187 12.25 0.24 8.46
C VAL A 187 11.75 -0.49 9.72
N PHE A 188 12.24 -1.72 9.99
CA PHE A 188 11.83 -2.48 11.18
C PHE A 188 12.29 -1.82 12.48
N GLU A 189 13.47 -1.20 12.48
CA GLU A 189 14.01 -0.49 13.64
C GLU A 189 13.26 0.82 13.89
N ILE A 190 12.91 1.54 12.82
CA ILE A 190 12.08 2.75 12.89
C ILE A 190 10.71 2.41 13.49
N LEU A 191 10.05 1.36 12.99
CA LEU A 191 8.77 0.90 13.52
C LEU A 191 8.86 0.46 14.97
N ALA A 192 9.90 -0.28 15.35
CA ALA A 192 10.12 -0.69 16.73
C ALA A 192 10.28 0.50 17.68
N ARG A 193 11.02 1.55 17.26
CA ARG A 193 11.17 2.79 18.02
C ARG A 193 9.85 3.56 18.14
N LEU A 194 9.10 3.70 17.05
CA LEU A 194 7.80 4.38 17.08
C LEU A 194 6.81 3.66 17.99
N LEU A 195 6.80 2.32 18.00
CA LEU A 195 5.95 1.53 18.89
C LEU A 195 6.31 1.63 20.39
N GLN A 196 7.48 2.18 20.74
CA GLN A 196 7.80 2.54 22.13
C GLN A 196 7.11 3.84 22.56
N LEU A 197 6.73 4.70 21.60
CA LEU A 197 6.17 6.03 21.84
C LEU A 197 4.65 6.08 21.63
N THR A 198 4.10 5.20 20.80
CA THR A 198 2.68 5.13 20.47
C THR A 198 2.18 3.69 20.39
N VAL A 199 0.92 3.49 20.75
CA VAL A 199 0.23 2.20 20.60
C VAL A 199 -0.12 1.92 19.13
N TYR A 200 -0.27 2.96 18.29
CA TYR A 200 -0.66 2.84 16.89
C TYR A 200 0.37 3.51 15.99
N CYS A 201 0.91 2.75 15.03
CA CYS A 201 1.90 3.23 14.08
C CYS A 201 1.58 2.71 12.67
N THR A 202 1.44 3.64 11.73
CA THR A 202 1.27 3.35 10.30
C THR A 202 2.62 3.29 9.60
N LEU A 203 2.62 2.80 8.37
CA LEU A 203 3.80 2.84 7.51
C LEU A 203 4.16 4.29 7.16
N ALA A 204 3.17 5.15 6.93
CA ALA A 204 3.38 6.58 6.70
C ALA A 204 4.10 7.27 7.88
N ASP A 205 3.82 6.88 9.13
CA ASP A 205 4.52 7.41 10.30
C ASP A 205 6.01 7.03 10.29
N ALA A 206 6.34 5.80 9.90
CA ALA A 206 7.73 5.38 9.71
C ALA A 206 8.39 6.12 8.55
N MET A 207 7.68 6.29 7.43
CA MET A 207 8.19 7.03 6.28
C MET A 207 8.41 8.51 6.61
N GLN A 208 7.61 9.13 7.48
CA GLN A 208 7.86 10.48 7.94
C GLN A 208 9.20 10.59 8.69
N GLN A 209 9.57 9.59 9.51
CA GLN A 209 10.90 9.54 10.14
C GLN A 209 12.04 9.46 9.10
N VAL A 210 11.82 8.70 8.01
CA VAL A 210 12.78 8.63 6.90
C VAL A 210 12.87 9.98 6.17
N ALA A 211 11.74 10.63 5.93
CA ALA A 211 11.66 11.97 5.32
C ALA A 211 12.36 13.04 6.17
N ASP A 212 12.20 13.01 7.49
CA ASP A 212 12.85 13.94 8.42
C ASP A 212 14.38 13.82 8.40
N SER A 213 14.91 12.64 8.07
CA SER A 213 16.34 12.42 7.83
C SER A 213 16.80 12.78 6.41
N GLY A 214 15.88 13.23 5.55
CA GLY A 214 16.11 13.53 4.14
C GLY A 214 16.22 12.30 3.24
N ARG A 215 16.02 11.08 3.74
CA ARG A 215 16.35 9.84 3.01
C ARG A 215 15.15 9.15 2.34
N LEU A 216 13.99 9.81 2.32
CA LEU A 216 12.79 9.33 1.63
C LEU A 216 12.74 9.96 0.24
N ARG A 217 12.82 9.11 -0.78
CA ARG A 217 12.62 9.50 -2.19
C ARG A 217 11.23 9.06 -2.65
N TYR A 218 10.85 9.48 -3.85
CA TYR A 218 9.65 8.97 -4.51
C TYR A 218 9.91 8.67 -5.99
N VAL A 219 9.04 7.83 -6.54
CA VAL A 219 8.83 7.70 -7.99
C VAL A 219 7.38 8.06 -8.30
N SER A 220 7.16 8.82 -9.36
CA SER A 220 5.81 9.19 -9.79
C SER A 220 5.14 8.01 -10.49
N THR A 221 3.82 7.88 -10.34
CA THR A 221 3.02 6.96 -11.15
C THR A 221 3.03 7.33 -12.63
N GLY A 222 3.38 8.58 -12.98
CA GLY A 222 3.37 9.05 -14.37
C GLY A 222 1.99 8.97 -15.02
N GLY A 223 0.92 8.94 -14.23
CA GLY A 223 -0.46 8.76 -14.70
C GLY A 223 -0.85 7.32 -15.02
N MET A 224 0.02 6.33 -14.81
CA MET A 224 -0.34 4.91 -14.90
C MET A 224 -1.37 4.54 -13.82
N ALA A 225 -2.19 3.53 -14.12
CA ALA A 225 -3.35 3.21 -13.29
C ALA A 225 -2.95 2.54 -11.97
N TRP A 226 -3.52 3.03 -10.88
CA TRP A 226 -3.53 2.36 -9.58
C TRP A 226 -4.84 2.67 -8.88
N TYR A 227 -5.33 1.74 -8.06
CA TYR A 227 -6.61 1.91 -7.38
C TYR A 227 -6.52 1.45 -5.94
N SER A 228 -6.81 2.37 -5.01
CA SER A 228 -6.88 2.05 -3.59
C SER A 228 -8.12 1.23 -3.22
N GLN A 229 -8.15 0.79 -1.96
CA GLN A 229 -9.26 0.07 -1.35
C GLN A 229 -10.64 0.65 -1.69
N LEU A 230 -10.79 1.98 -1.81
CA LEU A 230 -12.10 2.59 -2.07
C LEU A 230 -12.68 2.16 -3.42
N THR A 231 -11.90 2.28 -4.50
CA THR A 231 -12.33 1.85 -5.83
C THR A 231 -12.46 0.33 -5.90
N VAL A 232 -11.48 -0.42 -5.36
CA VAL A 232 -11.49 -1.89 -5.39
C VAL A 232 -12.71 -2.45 -4.65
N SER A 233 -13.05 -1.91 -3.47
CA SER A 233 -14.22 -2.37 -2.71
C SER A 233 -15.54 -2.06 -3.40
N SER A 234 -15.59 -1.00 -4.22
CA SER A 234 -16.80 -0.66 -4.97
C SER A 234 -17.14 -1.71 -6.03
N LEU A 235 -16.18 -2.51 -6.51
CA LEU A 235 -16.41 -3.50 -7.57
C LEU A 235 -17.37 -4.61 -7.13
N GLN A 236 -17.41 -4.93 -5.84
CA GLN A 236 -18.32 -5.93 -5.27
C GLN A 236 -19.73 -5.42 -4.99
N GLN A 237 -19.94 -4.11 -5.13
CA GLN A 237 -21.21 -3.46 -4.82
C GLN A 237 -21.74 -2.85 -6.13
N PRO A 238 -22.54 -3.59 -6.91
CA PRO A 238 -23.07 -3.12 -8.18
C PRO A 238 -23.75 -1.74 -8.03
N ASP A 239 -24.51 -1.57 -6.95
CA ASP A 239 -25.27 -0.36 -6.64
C ASP A 239 -24.46 0.70 -5.86
N PHE A 240 -23.14 0.52 -5.68
CA PHE A 240 -22.32 1.53 -5.00
C PHE A 240 -22.24 2.79 -5.84
N VAL A 241 -22.80 3.87 -5.31
CA VAL A 241 -22.76 5.21 -5.90
C VAL A 241 -22.09 6.15 -4.91
N SER A 242 -20.90 6.63 -5.26
CA SER A 242 -20.20 7.68 -4.54
C SER A 242 -19.42 8.53 -5.54
N ARG A 243 -19.49 9.86 -5.42
CA ARG A 243 -18.67 10.76 -6.24
C ARG A 243 -17.18 10.50 -6.06
N ALA A 244 -16.78 10.00 -4.90
CA ALA A 244 -15.40 9.66 -4.61
C ALA A 244 -14.87 8.43 -5.38
N VAL A 245 -15.72 7.69 -6.11
CA VAL A 245 -15.29 6.64 -7.04
C VAL A 245 -15.81 6.98 -8.42
N ARG A 246 -14.90 7.39 -9.31
CA ARG A 246 -15.27 7.75 -10.68
C ARG A 246 -15.67 6.51 -11.48
N PRO A 247 -16.71 6.57 -12.34
CA PRO A 247 -17.16 5.41 -13.11
C PRO A 247 -16.07 4.79 -13.99
N ASN A 248 -15.27 5.62 -14.67
CA ASN A 248 -14.14 5.15 -15.48
C ASN A 248 -13.12 4.38 -14.63
N TRP A 249 -12.82 4.83 -13.41
CA TRP A 249 -11.90 4.10 -12.52
C TRP A 249 -12.40 2.71 -12.14
N ARG A 250 -13.72 2.50 -12.01
CA ARG A 250 -14.29 1.16 -11.78
C ARG A 250 -14.10 0.26 -12.99
N GLU A 251 -14.37 0.77 -14.18
CA GLU A 251 -14.21 0.01 -15.42
C GLU A 251 -12.74 -0.31 -15.70
N ASP A 252 -11.84 0.63 -15.44
CA ASP A 252 -10.40 0.45 -15.58
C ASP A 252 -9.88 -0.60 -14.58
N ALA A 253 -10.31 -0.52 -13.31
CA ALA A 253 -9.97 -1.51 -12.29
C ALA A 253 -10.45 -2.92 -12.67
N LYS A 254 -11.65 -3.06 -13.25
CA LYS A 254 -12.13 -4.35 -13.78
C LYS A 254 -11.24 -4.87 -14.90
N ARG A 255 -10.83 -4.01 -15.84
CA ARG A 255 -9.95 -4.42 -16.94
C ARG A 255 -8.59 -4.89 -16.44
N MET A 256 -8.02 -4.24 -15.43
CA MET A 256 -6.75 -4.66 -14.80
C MET A 256 -6.83 -6.03 -14.13
N LEU A 257 -8.03 -6.48 -13.75
CA LEU A 257 -8.25 -7.77 -13.10
C LEU A 257 -8.57 -8.87 -14.12
N ALA A 258 -8.91 -8.51 -15.35
CA ALA A 258 -9.19 -9.45 -16.43
C ALA A 258 -7.92 -9.88 -17.20
N THR A 259 -6.78 -9.23 -16.94
CA THR A 259 -5.46 -9.50 -17.55
C THR A 259 -4.58 -10.33 -16.64
#